data_AF-A0A645EMR7-F1
#
_entry.id   AF-A0A645EMR7-F1
#
_cell.length_a   1.000
_cell.length_b   1.000
_cell.length_c   1.000
_cell.angle_alpha   90.00
_cell.angle_beta   90.00
_cell.angle_gamma   90.00
#
_symmetry.space_group_name_H-M   'P 1'
#
loop_
_entity.id
_entity.type
_entity.pdbx_description
1 polymer ?
#
loop_
_entity_poly.entity_id
_entity_poly.type
_entity_poly.pdbx_seq_one_letter_code
_entity_poly.pdbx_strand_id
1 'polypeptide(L)'
;MVKTRLDEWKKDGKYSGKFATITHFFGYEGRCAAPSNYDADYCYSLGYTASMLVAAGKTGYMSSVRNTTAPASAWIAGGIPITMMMNMERRHGEMKPVIQKALVKLDGNPFRYFASQREKWAIETDYVYPGPIQYFGPTEVCDQPSKTLKLEQQ
;
A
#
# COMPACT_ATOMS: atom_id res chain seq x y z
N MET A 1 -19.14 -19.47 -9.12
CA MET A 1 -19.88 -19.11 -7.90
C MET A 1 -20.94 -18.04 -8.16
N VAL A 2 -20.58 -16.79 -8.46
CA VAL A 2 -21.58 -15.70 -8.68
C VAL A 2 -22.54 -15.99 -9.83
N LYS A 3 -22.03 -16.33 -11.02
CA LYS A 3 -22.87 -16.67 -12.19
C LYS A 3 -23.87 -17.79 -11.88
N THR A 4 -23.39 -18.88 -11.28
CA THR A 4 -24.22 -20.02 -10.85
C THR A 4 -25.38 -19.56 -9.96
N ARG A 5 -25.10 -18.71 -8.97
CA ARG A 5 -26.12 -18.18 -8.05
C ARG A 5 -27.15 -17.30 -8.77
N LEU A 6 -26.71 -16.45 -9.71
CA LEU A 6 -27.60 -15.60 -10.48
C LEU A 6 -28.46 -16.39 -11.48
N ASP A 7 -27.92 -17.47 -12.04
CA ASP A 7 -28.66 -18.37 -12.93
C ASP A 7 -29.77 -19.13 -12.17
N GLU A 8 -29.51 -19.56 -10.92
CA GLU A 8 -30.54 -20.08 -10.01
C GLU A 8 -31.61 -19.03 -9.72
N TRP A 9 -31.22 -17.82 -9.36
CA TRP A 9 -32.17 -16.73 -9.10
C TRP A 9 -32.99 -16.33 -10.32
N LYS A 10 -32.45 -16.48 -11.51
CA LYS A 10 -33.19 -16.27 -12.75
C LYS A 10 -34.28 -17.32 -12.95
N LYS A 11 -34.00 -18.59 -12.63
CA LYS A 11 -35.01 -19.67 -12.64
C LYS A 11 -36.10 -19.43 -11.60
N ASP A 12 -35.73 -18.94 -10.43
CA ASP A 12 -36.67 -18.58 -9.34
C ASP A 12 -37.45 -17.27 -9.60
N GLY A 13 -37.18 -16.55 -10.69
CA GLY A 13 -37.79 -15.24 -10.96
C GLY A 13 -37.30 -14.09 -10.06
N LYS A 14 -36.24 -14.30 -9.28
CA LYS A 14 -35.64 -13.31 -8.35
C LYS A 14 -34.62 -12.37 -9.01
N TYR A 15 -34.17 -12.69 -10.22
CA TYR A 15 -33.21 -11.87 -10.96
C TYR A 15 -33.59 -11.79 -12.45
N SER A 16 -33.87 -10.59 -12.93
CA SER A 16 -34.24 -10.31 -14.33
C SER A 16 -33.09 -9.75 -15.17
N GLY A 17 -31.94 -9.44 -14.55
CA GLY A 17 -30.81 -8.80 -15.21
C GLY A 17 -30.00 -9.72 -16.14
N LYS A 18 -29.03 -9.11 -16.82
CA LYS A 18 -27.99 -9.80 -17.58
C LYS A 18 -26.66 -9.65 -16.85
N PHE A 19 -26.05 -10.77 -16.49
CA PHE A 19 -24.73 -10.79 -15.89
C PHE A 19 -23.68 -11.23 -16.92
N ALA A 20 -22.70 -10.37 -17.17
CA ALA A 20 -21.54 -10.65 -18.01
C ALA A 20 -20.29 -10.16 -17.28
N THR A 21 -19.19 -10.90 -17.41
CA THR A 21 -17.95 -10.65 -16.65
C THR A 21 -16.77 -10.51 -17.58
N ILE A 22 -15.89 -9.56 -17.25
CA ILE A 22 -14.56 -9.44 -17.83
C ILE A 22 -13.58 -9.55 -16.66
N THR A 23 -12.55 -10.37 -16.82
CA THR A 23 -11.55 -10.61 -15.78
C THR A 23 -10.26 -9.89 -16.12
N HIS A 24 -9.69 -9.20 -15.13
CA HIS A 24 -8.41 -8.52 -15.24
C HIS A 24 -7.48 -9.00 -14.13
N PHE A 25 -6.17 -9.05 -14.41
CA PHE A 25 -5.16 -9.36 -13.41
C PHE A 25 -3.96 -8.44 -13.63
N PHE A 26 -3.87 -7.40 -12.81
CA PHE A 26 -2.82 -6.39 -12.88
C PHE A 26 -1.74 -6.68 -11.83
N GLY A 27 -0.47 -6.68 -12.23
CA GLY A 27 0.65 -6.96 -11.35
C GLY A 27 2.01 -6.64 -11.95
N TYR A 28 2.47 -7.44 -12.93
CA TYR A 28 3.83 -7.32 -13.48
C TYR A 28 4.12 -5.95 -14.09
N GLU A 29 3.14 -5.37 -14.79
CA GLU A 29 3.21 -4.06 -15.42
C GLU A 29 3.45 -2.92 -14.43
N GLY A 30 3.08 -3.09 -13.16
CA GLY A 30 3.29 -2.08 -12.11
C GLY A 30 4.63 -2.17 -11.39
N ARG A 31 5.39 -3.27 -11.52
CA ARG A 31 6.61 -3.52 -10.73
C ARG A 31 7.85 -2.84 -11.28
N CYS A 32 7.86 -2.52 -12.57
CA CYS A 32 8.97 -1.86 -13.26
C CYS A 32 8.53 -0.57 -13.98
N ALA A 33 7.46 0.06 -13.49
CA ALA A 33 7.07 1.40 -13.93
C ALA A 33 8.08 2.44 -13.42
N ALA A 34 8.08 3.62 -14.03
CA ALA A 34 8.84 4.75 -13.48
C ALA A 34 8.29 5.10 -12.06
N PRO A 35 9.18 5.32 -11.07
CA PRO A 35 8.76 5.62 -9.71
C PRO A 35 8.12 6.99 -9.64
N SER A 36 7.09 7.15 -8.80
CA SER A 36 6.53 8.46 -8.47
C SER A 36 7.61 9.40 -7.89
N ASN A 37 7.38 10.73 -7.88
CA ASN A 37 8.30 11.66 -7.20
C ASN A 37 8.50 11.25 -5.73
N TYR A 38 7.41 10.85 -5.06
CA TYR A 38 7.45 10.32 -3.70
C TYR A 38 8.43 9.14 -3.55
N ASP A 39 8.31 8.11 -4.41
CA ASP A 39 9.18 6.93 -4.34
C ASP A 39 10.62 7.24 -4.77
N ALA A 40 10.81 8.16 -5.74
CA ALA A 40 12.13 8.60 -6.17
C ALA A 40 12.88 9.29 -5.02
N ASP A 41 12.24 10.27 -4.37
CA ASP A 41 12.79 10.98 -3.22
C ASP A 41 13.02 10.03 -2.05
N TYR A 42 12.06 9.16 -1.75
CA TYR A 42 12.13 8.22 -0.62
C TYR A 42 13.26 7.20 -0.81
N CYS A 43 13.36 6.59 -2.00
CA CYS A 43 14.41 5.61 -2.29
C CYS A 43 15.79 6.25 -2.31
N TYR A 44 15.93 7.46 -2.88
CA TYR A 44 17.20 8.18 -2.85
C TYR A 44 17.61 8.51 -1.40
N SER A 45 16.68 9.02 -0.60
CA SER A 45 16.90 9.34 0.81
C SER A 45 17.30 8.12 1.62
N LEU A 46 16.69 6.95 1.38
CA LEU A 46 17.05 5.69 2.03
C LEU A 46 18.49 5.26 1.69
N GLY A 47 18.89 5.36 0.43
CA GLY A 47 20.25 5.04 -0.02
C GLY A 47 21.29 5.96 0.61
N TYR A 48 21.02 7.27 0.63
CA TYR A 48 21.88 8.26 1.27
C TYR A 48 21.96 8.04 2.79
N THR A 49 20.83 7.76 3.44
CA THR A 49 20.79 7.46 4.87
C THR A 49 21.60 6.20 5.20
N ALA A 50 21.54 5.17 4.36
CA ALA A 50 22.33 3.96 4.53
C ALA A 50 23.84 4.23 4.46
N SER A 51 24.29 5.08 3.53
CA SER A 51 25.71 5.45 3.44
C SER A 51 26.18 6.21 4.68
N MET A 52 25.33 7.08 5.25
CA MET A 52 25.62 7.79 6.50
C MET A 52 25.68 6.85 7.72
N LEU A 53 24.80 5.85 7.79
CA LEU A 53 24.86 4.82 8.84
C LEU A 53 26.17 4.04 8.78
N VAL A 54 26.62 3.67 7.57
CA VAL A 54 27.92 3.00 7.37
C VAL A 54 29.08 3.91 7.76
N ALA A 55 29.06 5.18 7.34
CA ALA A 55 30.09 6.16 7.69
C ALA A 55 30.19 6.38 9.22
N ALA A 56 29.06 6.27 9.93
CA ALA A 56 29.00 6.33 11.39
C ALA A 56 29.31 4.99 12.10
N GLY A 57 29.81 3.99 11.38
CA GLY A 57 30.21 2.69 11.92
C GLY A 57 29.05 1.81 12.42
N LYS A 58 27.83 2.01 11.92
CA LYS A 58 26.64 1.23 12.32
C LYS A 58 26.49 -0.02 11.46
N THR A 59 26.09 -1.13 12.09
CA THR A 59 25.80 -2.43 11.44
C THR A 59 24.54 -3.06 12.01
N GLY A 60 23.83 -3.87 11.23
CA GLY A 60 22.57 -4.50 11.65
C GLY A 60 21.37 -3.56 11.74
N TYR A 61 21.45 -2.38 11.10
CA TYR A 61 20.38 -1.39 11.04
C TYR A 61 19.74 -1.37 9.64
N MET A 62 18.42 -1.25 9.60
CA MET A 62 17.66 -0.88 8.41
C MET A 62 17.64 0.65 8.28
N SER A 63 17.97 1.16 7.09
CA SER A 63 17.81 2.58 6.77
C SER A 63 16.34 2.99 6.91
N SER A 64 16.07 4.12 7.54
CA SER A 64 14.72 4.59 7.82
C SER A 64 14.59 6.07 7.53
N VAL A 65 13.50 6.44 6.86
CA VAL A 65 13.08 7.83 6.66
C VAL A 65 11.64 7.95 7.19
N ARG A 66 11.41 8.93 8.06
CA ARG A 66 10.13 9.15 8.77
C ARG A 66 9.55 10.52 8.41
N ASN A 67 8.33 10.78 8.87
CA ASN A 67 7.57 12.00 8.57
C ASN A 67 7.25 12.15 7.06
N THR A 68 6.97 11.03 6.39
CA THR A 68 6.89 10.97 4.92
C THR A 68 5.60 11.54 4.34
N THR A 69 4.67 12.02 5.15
CA THR A 69 3.50 12.78 4.65
C THR A 69 3.75 14.28 4.57
N ALA A 70 4.85 14.76 5.16
CA ALA A 70 5.34 16.13 5.01
C ALA A 70 6.17 16.27 3.72
N PRO A 71 6.48 17.50 3.27
CA PRO A 71 7.43 17.72 2.18
C PRO A 71 8.78 17.06 2.45
N ALA A 72 9.48 16.61 1.40
CA ALA A 72 10.72 15.86 1.51
C ALA A 72 11.81 16.56 2.35
N SER A 73 11.84 17.90 2.34
CA SER A 73 12.74 18.71 3.16
C SER A 73 12.51 18.59 4.67
N ALA A 74 11.36 18.09 5.11
CA ALA A 74 11.00 17.88 6.50
C ALA A 74 11.07 16.40 6.93
N TRP A 75 11.59 15.52 6.06
CA TRP A 75 11.76 14.11 6.38
C TRP A 75 12.90 13.88 7.37
N ILE A 76 12.75 12.84 8.19
CA ILE A 76 13.68 12.53 9.29
C ILE A 76 14.39 11.22 8.99
N ALA A 77 15.66 11.29 8.63
CA ALA A 77 16.53 10.13 8.41
C ALA A 77 16.96 9.46 9.73
N GLY A 78 17.20 8.15 9.69
CA GLY A 78 17.68 7.38 10.82
C GLY A 78 17.92 5.91 10.50
N GLY A 79 18.12 5.11 11.55
CA GLY A 79 18.29 3.66 11.45
C GLY A 79 17.45 2.92 12.48
N ILE A 80 16.89 1.78 12.10
CA ILE A 80 16.12 0.89 12.96
C ILE A 80 16.90 -0.43 13.13
N PRO A 81 17.24 -0.87 14.36
CA PRO A 81 17.88 -2.17 14.57
C PRO A 81 17.02 -3.31 14.01
N ILE A 82 17.55 -4.16 13.13
CA ILE A 82 16.74 -5.14 12.41
C ILE A 82 16.10 -6.17 13.37
N THR A 83 16.78 -6.51 14.46
CA THR A 83 16.33 -7.51 15.43
C THR A 83 15.01 -7.14 16.12
N MET A 84 14.66 -5.85 16.23
CA MET A 84 13.40 -5.43 16.85
C MET A 84 12.16 -5.75 16.01
N MET A 85 12.36 -6.04 14.72
CA MET A 85 11.28 -6.42 13.79
C MET A 85 11.14 -7.94 13.64
N MET A 86 11.98 -8.72 14.32
CA MET A 86 12.03 -10.17 14.16
C MET A 86 11.14 -10.90 15.17
N ASN A 87 10.56 -12.00 14.73
CA ASN A 87 9.91 -13.02 15.54
C ASN A 87 10.39 -14.42 15.14
N MET A 88 9.98 -15.45 15.88
CA MET A 88 10.26 -16.84 15.53
C MET A 88 9.06 -17.44 14.78
N GLU A 89 9.26 -17.88 13.54
CA GLU A 89 8.25 -18.60 12.75
C GLU A 89 8.74 -20.01 12.41
N ARG A 90 7.81 -20.98 12.37
CA ARG A 90 8.14 -22.35 11.92
C ARG A 90 8.11 -22.42 10.39
N ARG A 91 9.26 -22.71 9.77
CA ARG A 91 9.39 -22.89 8.31
C ARG A 91 10.09 -24.21 8.01
N HIS A 92 9.46 -25.03 7.17
CA HIS A 92 9.96 -26.37 6.83
C HIS A 92 10.30 -27.23 8.07
N GLY A 93 9.48 -27.14 9.12
CA GLY A 93 9.64 -27.93 10.35
C GLY A 93 10.51 -27.30 11.44
N GLU A 94 11.29 -26.27 11.12
CA GLU A 94 12.25 -25.63 12.04
C GLU A 94 11.82 -24.21 12.43
N MET A 95 12.17 -23.79 13.64
CA MET A 95 11.97 -22.41 14.09
C MET A 95 13.08 -21.53 13.50
N LYS A 96 12.69 -20.49 12.73
CA LYS A 96 13.63 -19.55 12.09
C LYS A 96 13.29 -18.12 12.49
N PRO A 97 14.30 -17.27 12.80
CA PRO A 97 14.06 -15.86 13.05
C PRO A 97 13.73 -15.17 11.72
N VAL A 98 12.59 -14.47 11.66
CA VAL A 98 12.11 -13.81 10.45
C VAL A 98 11.47 -12.47 10.79
N ILE A 99 11.37 -11.58 9.82
CA ILE A 99 10.58 -10.35 9.97
C ILE A 99 9.11 -10.69 9.71
N GLN A 100 8.25 -10.37 10.69
CA GLN A 100 6.82 -10.61 10.57
C GLN A 100 6.22 -9.74 9.46
N LYS A 101 5.39 -10.34 8.60
CA LYS A 101 4.62 -9.58 7.60
C LYS A 101 3.58 -8.70 8.31
N ALA A 102 3.66 -7.39 8.12
CA ALA A 102 2.60 -6.47 8.54
C ALA A 102 1.39 -6.61 7.61
N LEU A 103 0.28 -7.11 8.15
CA LEU A 103 -1.00 -7.22 7.44
C LEU A 103 -1.87 -5.99 7.72
N VAL A 104 -2.99 -5.87 7.00
CA VAL A 104 -3.98 -4.80 7.23
C VAL A 104 -4.51 -4.89 8.67
N LYS A 105 -4.42 -3.78 9.40
CA LYS A 105 -5.06 -3.61 10.71
C LYS A 105 -6.53 -3.25 10.52
N LEU A 106 -7.43 -4.16 10.91
CA LEU A 106 -8.88 -3.97 10.75
C LEU A 106 -9.45 -2.87 11.66
N ASP A 107 -8.73 -2.50 12.71
CA ASP A 107 -9.02 -1.38 13.59
C ASP A 107 -8.25 -0.09 13.19
N GLY A 108 -7.40 -0.15 12.16
CA GLY A 108 -6.65 0.99 11.66
C GLY A 108 -7.50 1.95 10.81
N ASN A 109 -7.11 3.22 10.81
CA ASN A 109 -7.80 4.31 10.07
C ASN A 109 -8.05 3.98 8.58
N PRO A 110 -7.10 3.40 7.81
CA PRO A 110 -7.36 3.05 6.41
C PRO A 110 -8.53 2.09 6.22
N PHE A 111 -8.59 1.01 7.02
CA PHE A 111 -9.67 0.04 6.92
C PHE A 111 -11.00 0.61 7.43
N ARG A 112 -10.97 1.37 8.53
CA ARG A 112 -12.17 2.03 9.07
C ARG A 112 -12.77 3.01 8.07
N TYR A 113 -11.95 3.76 7.34
CA TYR A 113 -12.40 4.63 6.26
C TYR A 113 -13.12 3.83 5.17
N PHE A 114 -12.51 2.77 4.66
CA PHE A 114 -13.16 1.86 3.71
C PHE A 114 -14.50 1.30 4.26
N ALA A 115 -14.51 0.79 5.49
CA ALA A 115 -15.69 0.22 6.12
C ALA A 115 -16.83 1.24 6.26
N SER A 116 -16.51 2.51 6.52
CA SER A 116 -17.50 3.59 6.63
C SER A 116 -18.18 3.95 5.30
N GLN A 117 -17.56 3.65 4.16
CA GLN A 117 -18.05 4.06 2.84
C GLN A 117 -18.57 2.89 2.00
N ARG A 118 -18.11 1.65 2.25
CA ARG A 118 -18.33 0.52 1.34
C ARG A 118 -19.79 0.20 1.05
N GLU A 119 -20.71 0.43 1.99
CA GLU A 119 -22.15 0.15 1.78
C GLU A 119 -22.77 1.14 0.79
N LYS A 120 -22.34 2.41 0.84
CA LYS A 120 -22.70 3.44 -0.14
C LYS A 120 -22.14 3.08 -1.52
N TRP A 121 -20.84 2.80 -1.58
CA TRP A 121 -20.14 2.45 -2.82
C TRP A 121 -20.61 1.15 -3.46
N ALA A 122 -21.26 0.26 -2.71
CA ALA A 122 -21.85 -0.96 -3.24
C ALA A 122 -23.13 -0.71 -4.07
N ILE A 123 -23.79 0.43 -3.88
CA ILE A 123 -25.09 0.75 -4.46
C ILE A 123 -25.01 1.97 -5.39
N GLU A 124 -24.27 3.00 -4.99
CA GLU A 124 -24.16 4.27 -5.71
C GLU A 124 -23.05 4.26 -6.77
N THR A 125 -23.23 5.07 -7.83
CA THR A 125 -22.20 5.27 -8.86
C THR A 125 -21.18 6.32 -8.40
N ASP A 126 -20.36 5.97 -7.41
CA ASP A 126 -19.38 6.87 -6.76
C ASP A 126 -17.93 6.60 -7.20
N TYR A 127 -17.69 6.45 -8.52
CA TYR A 127 -16.36 6.15 -9.02
C TYR A 127 -15.43 7.37 -8.94
N VAL A 128 -14.19 7.11 -8.52
CA VAL A 128 -13.08 8.07 -8.62
C VAL A 128 -12.18 7.63 -9.77
N TYR A 129 -11.84 8.58 -10.65
CA TYR A 129 -11.01 8.34 -11.83
C TYR A 129 -9.62 8.94 -11.63
N PRO A 130 -8.68 8.23 -10.98
CA PRO A 130 -7.30 8.71 -10.88
C PRO A 130 -6.68 8.80 -12.27
N GLY A 131 -5.95 9.88 -12.53
CA GLY A 131 -5.15 10.02 -13.74
C GLY A 131 -3.83 9.23 -13.67
N PRO A 132 -3.04 9.24 -14.75
CA PRO A 132 -1.67 8.73 -14.73
C PRO A 132 -0.80 9.49 -13.73
N ILE A 133 0.26 8.86 -13.23
CA ILE A 133 1.28 9.53 -12.41
C ILE A 133 1.82 10.73 -13.17
N GLN A 134 1.80 11.90 -12.52
CA GLN A 134 2.39 13.13 -13.05
C GLN A 134 3.74 13.37 -12.39
N TYR A 135 4.74 13.69 -13.21
CA TYR A 135 6.12 13.98 -12.76
C TYR A 135 6.44 15.49 -12.78
N PHE A 136 5.57 16.26 -13.43
CA PHE A 136 5.74 17.69 -13.64
C PHE A 136 4.43 18.41 -13.33
N GLY A 137 4.54 19.61 -12.77
CA GLY A 137 3.39 20.43 -12.41
C GLY A 137 3.32 20.66 -10.90
N PRO A 138 2.13 21.02 -10.38
CA PRO A 138 1.96 21.38 -8.99
C PRO A 138 2.25 20.20 -8.04
N THR A 139 2.86 20.52 -6.88
CA THR A 139 3.27 19.54 -5.85
C THR A 139 2.08 18.77 -5.27
N GLU A 140 0.91 19.41 -5.21
CA GLU A 140 -0.36 18.81 -4.79
C GLU A 140 -0.86 17.71 -5.73
N VAL A 141 -0.25 17.57 -6.92
CA VAL A 141 -0.53 16.50 -7.87
C VAL A 141 0.63 15.51 -7.94
N CYS A 142 1.86 15.99 -8.12
CA CYS A 142 3.02 15.14 -8.45
C CYS A 142 3.64 14.45 -7.22
N ASP A 143 3.53 15.06 -6.05
CA ASP A 143 4.26 14.64 -4.84
C ASP A 143 3.32 13.98 -3.80
N GLN A 144 2.16 13.51 -4.25
CA GLN A 144 1.14 12.96 -3.36
C GLN A 144 1.52 11.59 -2.81
N PRO A 145 1.53 11.38 -1.48
CA PRO A 145 1.63 10.04 -0.92
C PRO A 145 0.31 9.28 -1.06
N SER A 146 0.35 7.97 -0.83
CA SER A 146 -0.84 7.11 -0.86
C SER A 146 -1.91 7.55 0.15
N LYS A 147 -3.18 7.22 -0.13
CA LYS A 147 -4.28 7.45 0.83
C LYS A 147 -4.06 6.68 2.14
N THR A 148 -3.46 5.50 2.07
CA THR A 148 -3.08 4.70 3.25
C THR A 148 -2.17 5.50 4.18
N LEU A 149 -1.05 6.03 3.67
CA LEU A 149 -0.11 6.82 4.47
C LEU A 149 -0.79 8.05 5.07
N LYS A 150 -1.62 8.76 4.30
CA LYS A 150 -2.34 9.94 4.81
C LYS A 150 -3.28 9.61 5.96
N LEU A 151 -4.03 8.51 5.85
CA LEU A 151 -4.98 8.09 6.89
C LEU A 151 -4.29 7.53 8.13
N GLU A 152 -3.10 6.92 7.99
CA GLU A 152 -2.32 6.42 9.12
C GLU A 152 -1.69 7.53 9.97
N GLN A 153 -1.51 8.74 9.42
CA GLN A 153 -0.94 9.89 10.12
C GLN A 153 -2.01 10.86 10.69
N GLN A 154 -3.29 10.51 10.59
CA GLN A 154 -4.42 11.26 11.16
C GLN A 154 -4.76 10.82 12.58
#